data_AF-A0AA92TQ97-F1
#
_entry.id   AF-A0AA92TQ97-F1
#
_cell.length_a   1.000
_cell.length_b   1.000
_cell.length_c   1.000
_cell.angle_alpha   90.00
_cell.angle_beta   90.00
_cell.angle_gamma   90.00
#
_symmetry.space_group_name_H-M   'P 1'
#
loop_
_entity.id
_entity.type
_entity.pdbx_description
1 polymer ?
#
loop_
_entity_poly.entity_id
_entity_poly.type
_entity_poly.pdbx_seq_one_letter_code
_entity_poly.pdbx_strand_id
1 'polypeptide(L)'
;MTFIACSDDDSNNDIKIPTVSPKEQWGATLKGDGEVLGAYPDLYSNYWEYTYEIDKNSDKILCLKGEYPHCRYFSISLYNDKTGDVFAGIDDQDISADNGSTNPFVATTSGKNYFTLYVVPNGTSQSVIDKLGENVVKVKEGVNKVAVVLRHYLGTTADGSQKDEYAGVELPAITALGGVN
;
A
#
# COMPACT_ATOMS: atom_id res chain seq x y z
N MET A 1 -5.84 -10.55 11.55
CA MET A 1 -4.41 -10.16 11.60
C MET A 1 -4.35 -8.90 12.45
N THR A 2 -3.48 -8.85 13.46
CA THR A 2 -3.44 -7.73 14.43
C THR A 2 -2.66 -6.58 13.83
N PHE A 3 -3.25 -5.38 13.82
CA PHE A 3 -2.58 -4.17 13.38
C PHE A 3 -1.47 -3.74 14.36
N ILE A 4 -0.32 -3.36 13.83
CA ILE A 4 0.74 -2.70 14.62
C ILE A 4 0.39 -1.21 14.64
N ALA A 5 0.07 -0.70 15.83
CA ALA A 5 -0.12 0.71 16.09
C ALA A 5 1.16 1.28 16.71
N CYS A 6 1.63 2.44 16.20
CA CYS A 6 2.64 3.23 16.90
C CYS A 6 1.92 4.01 18.02
N SER A 7 2.06 3.56 19.27
CA SER A 7 1.77 4.42 20.44
C SER A 7 3.06 5.05 20.91
N ASP A 8 3.06 6.36 21.12
CA ASP A 8 4.20 7.15 21.62
C ASP A 8 4.53 6.91 23.12
N ASP A 9 3.97 5.89 23.76
CA ASP A 9 4.21 5.59 25.17
C ASP A 9 5.28 4.50 25.35
N ASP A 10 6.53 4.95 25.46
CA ASP A 10 7.68 4.17 25.96
C ASP A 10 7.51 3.86 27.46
N SER A 11 6.58 2.98 27.81
CA SER A 11 6.61 2.33 29.12
C SER A 11 6.04 0.92 29.09
N ASN A 12 6.93 -0.03 28.81
CA ASN A 12 6.98 -1.38 29.36
C ASN A 12 5.79 -2.31 29.03
N ASN A 13 5.89 -2.98 27.87
CA ASN A 13 5.38 -4.34 27.73
C ASN A 13 6.29 -5.16 26.81
N ASP A 14 6.91 -6.16 27.40
CA ASP A 14 7.91 -7.08 26.84
C ASP A 14 7.29 -8.09 25.85
N ILE A 15 6.47 -7.60 24.92
CA ILE A 15 6.08 -8.36 23.73
C ILE A 15 7.09 -7.98 22.66
N LYS A 16 8.12 -8.82 22.49
CA LYS A 16 8.92 -8.82 21.25
C LYS A 16 8.02 -9.28 20.10
N ILE A 17 7.17 -8.38 19.61
CA ILE A 17 6.50 -8.56 18.32
C ILE A 17 7.63 -8.66 17.29
N PRO A 18 7.71 -9.74 16.50
CA PRO A 18 8.71 -9.80 15.45
C PRO A 18 8.54 -8.59 14.56
N THR A 19 9.61 -7.82 14.36
CA THR A 19 9.65 -6.80 13.32
C THR A 19 9.58 -7.53 11.98
N VAL A 20 8.37 -7.78 11.50
CA VAL A 20 8.14 -8.35 10.16
C VAL A 20 8.67 -7.34 9.15
N SER A 21 9.48 -7.82 8.22
CA SER A 21 9.94 -6.98 7.13
C SER A 21 8.75 -6.54 6.27
N PRO A 22 8.78 -5.36 5.63
CA PRO A 22 7.66 -4.86 4.83
C PRO A 22 7.13 -5.90 3.83
N LYS A 23 8.02 -6.62 3.13
CA LYS A 23 7.62 -7.67 2.18
C LYS A 23 6.83 -8.81 2.81
N GLU A 24 7.08 -9.18 4.07
CA GLU A 24 6.41 -10.28 4.77
C GLU A 24 5.00 -9.88 5.23
N GLN A 25 4.66 -8.59 5.18
CA GLN A 25 3.31 -8.10 5.45
C GLN A 25 2.36 -8.36 4.28
N TRP A 26 2.89 -8.49 3.07
CA TRP A 26 2.14 -8.74 1.86
C TRP A 26 2.00 -10.25 1.59
N GLY A 27 0.99 -10.62 0.83
CA GLY A 27 0.87 -11.97 0.27
C GLY A 27 2.06 -12.32 -0.64
N ALA A 28 2.23 -13.61 -0.92
CA ALA A 28 3.23 -14.08 -1.87
C ALA A 28 3.05 -13.41 -3.24
N THR A 29 4.16 -13.16 -3.94
CA THR A 29 4.13 -12.55 -5.26
C THR A 29 3.27 -13.36 -6.22
N LEU A 30 2.23 -12.73 -6.75
CA LEU A 30 1.42 -13.27 -7.83
C LEU A 30 2.02 -12.76 -9.15
N LYS A 31 2.82 -13.60 -9.79
CA LYS A 31 3.52 -13.24 -11.04
C LYS A 31 2.56 -13.33 -12.22
N GLY A 32 2.57 -12.31 -13.07
CA GLY A 32 1.73 -12.24 -14.27
C GLY A 32 2.13 -13.25 -15.34
N ASP A 33 3.34 -13.80 -15.28
CA ASP A 33 3.79 -14.93 -16.09
C ASP A 33 3.59 -16.29 -15.40
N GLY A 34 2.90 -16.33 -14.26
CA GLY A 34 2.57 -17.54 -13.53
C GLY A 34 1.20 -18.13 -13.87
N GLU A 35 1.06 -19.45 -13.71
CA GLU A 35 -0.18 -20.20 -14.00
C GLU A 35 -1.25 -20.10 -12.89
N VAL A 36 -0.93 -19.43 -11.77
CA VAL A 36 -1.75 -19.44 -10.54
C VAL A 36 -2.88 -18.41 -10.54
N LEU A 37 -2.80 -17.39 -11.39
CA LEU A 37 -3.79 -16.32 -11.46
C LEU A 37 -4.98 -16.71 -12.36
N GLY A 38 -6.18 -16.80 -11.76
CA GLY A 38 -7.40 -17.28 -12.42
C GLY A 38 -7.99 -16.37 -13.50
N ALA A 39 -7.49 -15.13 -13.64
CA ALA A 39 -7.85 -14.20 -14.70
C ALA A 39 -6.56 -13.66 -15.32
N TYR A 40 -6.33 -13.96 -16.61
CA TYR A 40 -5.14 -13.66 -17.42
C TYR A 40 -4.43 -12.37 -17.01
N PRO A 41 -3.46 -12.44 -16.10
CA PRO A 41 -2.71 -11.26 -15.72
C PRO A 41 -1.84 -10.84 -16.91
N ASP A 42 -1.56 -9.54 -17.00
CA ASP A 42 -0.57 -9.08 -17.95
C ASP A 42 0.78 -9.73 -17.61
N LEU A 43 1.37 -10.40 -18.62
CA LEU A 43 2.61 -11.17 -18.56
C LEU A 43 3.78 -10.39 -17.92
N TYR A 44 3.72 -9.06 -17.95
CA TYR A 44 4.79 -8.20 -17.50
C TYR A 44 4.53 -7.55 -16.13
N SER A 45 3.56 -8.06 -15.37
CA SER A 45 3.17 -7.50 -14.06
C SER A 45 3.44 -8.44 -12.90
N ASN A 46 3.78 -7.87 -11.74
CA ASN A 46 3.72 -8.55 -10.45
C ASN A 46 2.66 -7.91 -9.56
N TYR A 47 1.99 -8.72 -8.76
CA TYR A 47 0.96 -8.29 -7.83
C TYR A 47 1.25 -8.78 -6.41
N TRP A 48 0.89 -7.96 -5.45
CA TRP A 48 0.90 -8.30 -4.03
C TRP A 48 -0.39 -7.85 -3.39
N GLU A 49 -0.92 -8.68 -2.50
CA GLU A 49 -2.20 -8.45 -1.86
C GLU A 49 -2.04 -8.35 -0.34
N TYR A 50 -2.76 -7.41 0.25
CA TYR A 50 -2.98 -7.33 1.69
C TYR A 50 -4.47 -7.23 1.97
N THR A 51 -5.00 -8.13 2.82
CA THR A 51 -6.43 -8.15 3.16
C THR A 51 -6.67 -7.91 4.64
N TYR A 52 -7.71 -7.16 4.96
CA TYR A 52 -8.12 -6.93 6.34
C TYR A 52 -9.63 -6.65 6.46
N GLU A 53 -10.16 -6.93 7.64
CA GLU A 53 -11.56 -6.69 7.99
C GLU A 53 -11.70 -5.27 8.57
N ILE A 54 -12.22 -4.34 7.77
CA ILE A 54 -12.35 -2.92 8.16
C ILE A 54 -13.44 -2.72 9.21
N ASP A 55 -14.48 -3.56 9.23
CA ASP A 55 -15.56 -3.52 10.21
C ASP A 55 -15.07 -3.79 11.64
N LYS A 56 -14.14 -4.73 11.80
CA LYS A 56 -13.49 -5.07 13.08
C LYS A 56 -12.38 -4.08 13.47
N ASN A 57 -12.03 -3.15 12.60
CA ASN A 57 -10.92 -2.21 12.76
C ASN A 57 -11.35 -0.80 12.31
N SER A 58 -12.60 -0.44 12.59
CA SER A 58 -13.22 0.81 12.16
C SER A 58 -12.64 2.05 12.85
N ASP A 59 -11.87 1.86 13.92
CA ASP A 59 -11.08 2.87 14.61
C ASP A 59 -9.64 2.95 14.10
N LYS A 60 -9.28 2.24 13.02
CA LYS A 60 -7.91 2.23 12.48
C LYS A 60 -7.86 2.84 11.09
N ILE A 61 -6.76 3.53 10.81
CA ILE A 61 -6.41 4.02 9.48
C ILE A 61 -5.24 3.19 8.98
N LEU A 62 -5.38 2.54 7.83
CA LEU A 62 -4.26 1.84 7.20
C LEU A 62 -3.31 2.88 6.60
N CYS A 63 -2.02 2.71 6.82
CA CYS A 63 -0.96 3.54 6.26
C CYS A 63 0.00 2.67 5.46
N LEU A 64 0.20 3.01 4.20
CA LEU A 64 1.19 2.40 3.30
C LEU A 64 2.31 3.40 3.07
N LYS A 65 3.54 3.08 3.48
CA LYS A 65 4.70 3.95 3.25
C LYS A 65 5.76 3.22 2.44
N GLY A 66 6.14 3.79 1.30
CA GLY A 66 7.04 3.15 0.36
C GLY A 66 8.01 4.10 -0.33
N GLU A 67 9.05 3.51 -0.91
CA GLU A 67 9.86 4.17 -1.94
C GLU A 67 9.16 3.97 -3.29
N TYR A 68 9.15 4.99 -4.15
CA TYR A 68 8.61 4.85 -5.51
C TYR A 68 9.39 3.77 -6.27
N PRO A 69 8.71 2.75 -6.85
CA PRO A 69 9.38 1.62 -7.47
C PRO A 69 10.04 1.98 -8.82
N HIS A 70 11.10 1.25 -9.18
CA HIS A 70 11.73 1.32 -10.49
C HIS A 70 10.99 0.41 -11.48
N CYS A 71 9.88 0.90 -12.00
CA CYS A 71 9.04 0.17 -12.94
C CYS A 71 8.49 1.12 -14.00
N ARG A 72 7.86 0.57 -15.04
CA ARG A 72 7.21 1.38 -16.07
C ARG A 72 5.92 2.02 -15.56
N TYR A 73 5.24 1.31 -14.66
CA TYR A 73 4.00 1.76 -14.06
C TYR A 73 3.76 1.02 -12.73
N PHE A 74 3.17 1.71 -11.75
CA PHE A 74 2.57 1.03 -10.59
C PHE A 74 1.22 1.61 -10.17
N SER A 75 0.45 0.82 -9.44
CA SER A 75 -0.80 1.28 -8.84
C SER A 75 -1.16 0.54 -7.57
N ILE A 76 -2.04 1.17 -6.80
CA ILE A 76 -2.67 0.60 -5.62
C ILE A 76 -4.18 0.57 -5.87
N SER A 77 -4.73 -0.63 -5.99
CA SER A 77 -6.17 -0.85 -6.20
C SER A 77 -6.81 -1.42 -4.94
N LEU A 78 -8.03 -0.98 -4.63
CA LEU A 78 -8.78 -1.45 -3.47
C LEU A 78 -10.08 -2.13 -3.89
N TYR A 79 -10.25 -3.34 -3.39
CA TYR A 79 -11.37 -4.22 -3.70
C TYR A 79 -12.17 -4.54 -2.45
N ASN A 80 -13.47 -4.71 -2.65
CA ASN A 80 -14.29 -5.44 -1.70
C ASN A 80 -13.98 -6.94 -1.88
N ASP A 81 -13.18 -7.46 -0.96
CA ASP A 81 -12.67 -8.84 -0.98
C ASP A 81 -13.79 -9.89 -1.02
N LYS A 82 -14.98 -9.56 -0.50
CA LYS A 82 -16.13 -10.49 -0.51
C LYS A 82 -16.76 -10.65 -1.89
N THR A 83 -16.67 -9.63 -2.72
CA THR A 83 -17.37 -9.56 -4.02
C THR A 83 -16.42 -9.57 -5.21
N GLY A 84 -15.16 -9.16 -5.02
CA GLY A 84 -14.20 -8.90 -6.09
C GLY A 84 -14.38 -7.54 -6.78
N ASP A 85 -15.36 -6.73 -6.37
CA ASP A 85 -15.58 -5.40 -6.93
C ASP A 85 -14.48 -4.41 -6.53
N VAL A 86 -13.94 -3.70 -7.52
CA VAL A 86 -13.09 -2.52 -7.27
C VAL A 86 -13.95 -1.36 -6.76
N PHE A 87 -13.48 -0.66 -5.72
CA PHE A 87 -14.18 0.52 -5.22
C PHE A 87 -13.32 1.79 -5.19
N ALA A 88 -12.00 1.65 -5.21
CA ALA A 88 -11.08 2.77 -5.28
C ALA A 88 -9.71 2.30 -5.80
N GLY A 89 -8.86 3.26 -6.15
CA GLY A 89 -7.47 3.02 -6.47
C GLY A 89 -6.77 4.35 -6.78
N ILE A 90 -5.45 4.30 -6.88
CA ILE A 90 -4.61 5.42 -7.29
C ILE A 90 -3.47 4.91 -8.16
N ASP A 91 -3.20 5.62 -9.24
CA ASP A 91 -2.13 5.33 -10.19
C ASP A 91 -0.89 6.16 -9.85
N ASP A 92 0.28 5.64 -10.22
CA ASP A 92 1.59 6.23 -9.95
C ASP A 92 1.70 7.74 -10.13
N GLN A 93 1.24 8.27 -11.26
CA GLN A 93 1.29 9.69 -11.60
C GLN A 93 0.40 10.57 -10.72
N ASP A 94 -0.63 9.99 -10.10
CA ASP A 94 -1.59 10.70 -9.25
C ASP A 94 -1.20 10.66 -7.76
N ILE A 95 -0.22 9.81 -7.39
CA ILE A 95 0.30 9.74 -6.02
C ILE A 95 1.18 10.96 -5.76
N SER A 96 0.80 11.77 -4.77
CA SER A 96 1.63 12.86 -4.26
C SER A 96 2.83 12.32 -3.50
N ALA A 97 4.01 12.90 -3.74
CA ALA A 97 5.22 12.50 -3.03
C ALA A 97 5.23 13.05 -1.59
N ASP A 98 5.90 12.34 -0.68
CA ASP A 98 6.15 12.82 0.68
C ASP A 98 6.94 14.14 0.64
N ASN A 99 6.83 14.95 1.70
CA ASN A 99 7.58 16.21 1.81
C ASN A 99 9.10 15.98 1.63
N GLY A 100 9.71 16.70 0.70
CA GLY A 100 11.12 16.54 0.33
C GLY A 100 11.41 15.45 -0.70
N SER A 101 10.39 14.69 -1.13
CA SER A 101 10.46 13.75 -2.25
C SER A 101 9.85 14.35 -3.52
N THR A 102 10.12 13.72 -4.66
CA THR A 102 9.55 14.04 -5.98
C THR A 102 9.02 12.76 -6.60
N ASN A 103 7.80 12.80 -7.14
CA ASN A 103 7.23 11.64 -7.83
C ASN A 103 7.96 11.41 -9.18
N PRO A 104 8.70 10.29 -9.34
CA PRO A 104 9.48 10.02 -10.55
C PRO A 104 8.64 9.72 -11.80
N PHE A 105 7.34 9.47 -11.64
CA PHE A 105 6.42 9.16 -12.73
C PHE A 105 5.88 10.41 -13.44
N VAL A 106 6.04 11.59 -12.84
CA VAL A 106 5.63 12.88 -13.41
C VAL A 106 6.79 13.85 -13.63
N ALA A 107 7.94 13.60 -13.01
CA ALA A 107 9.12 14.44 -13.14
C ALA A 107 10.41 13.60 -13.07
N THR A 108 11.41 13.98 -13.86
CA THR A 108 12.75 13.39 -13.73
C THR A 108 13.39 13.80 -12.41
N THR A 109 13.73 12.82 -11.58
CA THR A 109 14.38 13.00 -10.29
C THR A 109 15.52 11.98 -10.12
N SER A 110 16.40 12.23 -9.16
CA SER A 110 17.47 11.31 -8.78
C SER A 110 17.35 10.93 -7.30
N GLY A 111 18.00 9.83 -6.93
CA GLY A 111 17.95 9.31 -5.57
C GLY A 111 16.59 8.74 -5.20
N LYS A 112 16.42 8.50 -3.90
CA LYS A 112 15.24 7.84 -3.35
C LYS A 112 14.13 8.84 -3.10
N ASN A 113 12.92 8.49 -3.51
CA ASN A 113 11.73 9.31 -3.34
C ASN A 113 10.63 8.45 -2.73
N TYR A 114 9.85 9.05 -1.84
CA TYR A 114 8.91 8.33 -1.00
C TYR A 114 7.49 8.82 -1.17
N PHE A 115 6.54 7.94 -0.87
CA PHE A 115 5.14 8.26 -0.78
C PHE A 115 4.53 7.61 0.47
N THR A 116 3.46 8.24 0.93
CA THR A 116 2.57 7.70 1.96
C THR A 116 1.14 7.73 1.45
N LEU A 117 0.41 6.62 1.61
CA LEU A 117 -1.00 6.50 1.27
C LEU A 117 -1.81 6.05 2.49
N TYR A 118 -2.98 6.63 2.66
CA TYR A 118 -3.88 6.32 3.76
C TYR A 118 -5.18 5.71 3.25
N VAL A 119 -5.61 4.60 3.86
CA VAL A 119 -6.94 4.03 3.65
C VAL A 119 -7.76 4.27 4.92
N VAL A 120 -8.78 5.11 4.80
CA VAL A 120 -9.60 5.53 5.94
C VAL A 120 -10.97 4.85 5.93
N PRO A 121 -11.51 4.46 7.11
CA PRO A 121 -12.89 4.02 7.23
C PRO A 121 -13.87 5.02 6.61
N ASN A 122 -15.01 4.53 6.10
CA ASN A 122 -16.01 5.37 5.43
C ASN A 122 -16.47 6.58 6.28
N GLY A 123 -16.71 6.34 7.58
CA GLY A 123 -17.17 7.34 8.55
C GLY A 123 -16.11 8.32 9.03
N THR A 124 -14.87 8.24 8.55
CA THR A 124 -13.79 9.14 8.99
C THR A 124 -14.13 10.59 8.66
N SER A 125 -14.02 11.45 9.68
CA SER A 125 -14.35 12.87 9.58
C SER A 125 -13.35 13.62 8.70
N GLN A 126 -13.80 14.69 8.05
CA GLN A 126 -12.92 15.51 7.21
C GLN A 126 -11.75 16.08 8.01
N SER A 127 -11.97 16.47 9.28
CA SER A 127 -10.91 17.00 10.14
C SER A 127 -9.78 16.01 10.46
N VAL A 128 -10.07 14.70 10.40
CA VAL A 128 -9.04 13.65 10.54
C VAL A 128 -8.33 13.47 9.21
N ILE A 129 -9.08 13.44 8.09
CA ILE A 129 -8.53 13.35 6.73
C ILE A 129 -7.55 14.50 6.44
N ASP A 130 -7.93 15.74 6.77
CA ASP A 130 -7.13 16.94 6.53
C ASP A 130 -5.78 16.90 7.28
N LYS A 131 -5.69 16.16 8.40
CA LYS A 131 -4.43 15.98 9.15
C LYS A 131 -3.50 14.94 8.54
N LEU A 132 -4.03 14.01 7.74
CA LEU A 132 -3.23 13.00 7.04
C LEU A 132 -2.53 13.59 5.81
N GLY A 133 -3.12 14.65 5.23
CA GLY A 133 -2.60 15.31 4.05
C GLY A 133 -3.11 14.66 2.77
N GLU A 134 -2.19 14.39 1.84
CA GLU A 134 -2.49 13.87 0.51
C GLU A 134 -2.66 12.34 0.50
N ASN A 135 -3.06 11.79 -0.66
CA ASN A 135 -3.18 10.34 -0.91
C ASN A 135 -4.12 9.61 0.05
N VAL A 136 -5.26 10.21 0.39
CA VAL A 136 -6.26 9.60 1.26
C VAL A 136 -7.35 8.93 0.43
N VAL A 137 -7.51 7.62 0.61
CA VAL A 137 -8.58 6.83 -0.01
C VAL A 137 -9.60 6.44 1.05
N LYS A 138 -10.87 6.77 0.81
CA LYS A 138 -11.97 6.39 1.69
C LYS A 138 -12.55 5.04 1.29
N VAL A 139 -12.71 4.13 2.25
CA VAL A 139 -13.42 2.87 2.04
C VAL A 139 -14.88 3.16 1.67
N LYS A 140 -15.36 2.51 0.60
CA LYS A 140 -16.75 2.64 0.16
C LYS A 140 -17.72 2.07 1.21
N GLU A 141 -18.86 2.73 1.40
CA GLU A 141 -19.91 2.26 2.29
C GLU A 141 -20.33 0.82 1.93
N GLY A 142 -20.55 -0.02 2.96
CA GLY A 142 -20.92 -1.43 2.80
C GLY A 142 -19.75 -2.40 2.53
N VAL A 143 -18.52 -1.90 2.40
CA VAL A 143 -17.34 -2.77 2.31
C VAL A 143 -16.87 -3.15 3.72
N ASN A 144 -16.90 -4.44 4.04
CA ASN A 144 -16.52 -4.97 5.37
C ASN A 144 -15.15 -5.65 5.37
N LYS A 145 -14.68 -6.12 4.20
CA LYS A 145 -13.33 -6.69 4.04
C LYS A 145 -12.69 -6.05 2.81
N VAL A 146 -11.54 -5.42 3.03
CA VAL A 146 -10.77 -4.73 2.00
C VAL A 146 -9.61 -5.61 1.56
N ALA A 147 -9.43 -5.74 0.26
CA ALA A 147 -8.19 -6.21 -0.35
C ALA A 147 -7.48 -5.02 -1.00
N VAL A 148 -6.24 -4.79 -0.58
CA VAL A 148 -5.32 -3.82 -1.19
C VAL A 148 -4.40 -4.60 -2.11
N VAL A 149 -4.38 -4.22 -3.38
CA VAL A 149 -3.54 -4.86 -4.40
C VAL A 149 -2.54 -3.84 -4.92
N LEU A 150 -1.26 -4.08 -4.66
CA LEU A 150 -0.16 -3.37 -5.28
C LEU A 150 0.21 -4.07 -6.59
N ARG A 151 0.34 -3.31 -7.66
CA ARG A 151 0.74 -3.81 -8.99
C ARG A 151 1.97 -3.08 -9.48
N HIS A 152 2.99 -3.82 -9.91
CA HIS A 152 4.15 -3.27 -10.63
C HIS A 152 4.19 -3.81 -12.05
N TYR A 153 4.43 -2.94 -13.04
CA TYR A 153 4.61 -3.29 -14.45
C TYR A 153 6.07 -3.13 -14.87
N LEU A 154 6.70 -4.20 -15.37
CA LEU A 154 8.10 -4.20 -15.81
C LEU A 154 9.07 -3.65 -14.74
N GLY A 155 9.03 -4.25 -13.55
CA GLY A 155 9.97 -3.90 -12.46
C GLY A 155 11.43 -4.20 -12.82
N THR A 156 12.32 -3.28 -12.46
CA THR A 156 13.76 -3.38 -12.67
C THR A 156 14.55 -3.12 -11.39
N THR A 157 15.81 -3.51 -11.36
CA THR A 157 16.77 -3.02 -10.36
C THR A 157 16.85 -1.49 -10.38
N ALA A 158 17.35 -0.87 -9.31
CA ALA A 158 17.41 0.59 -9.20
C ALA A 158 18.28 1.27 -10.28
N ASP A 159 19.26 0.55 -10.82
CA ASP A 159 20.08 0.99 -11.96
C ASP A 159 19.47 0.69 -13.33
N GLY A 160 18.28 0.09 -13.37
CA GLY A 160 17.55 -0.29 -14.59
C GLY A 160 18.19 -1.43 -15.38
N SER A 161 19.23 -2.09 -14.86
CA SER A 161 20.04 -3.04 -15.63
C SER A 161 19.39 -4.41 -15.80
N GLN A 162 18.56 -4.83 -14.85
CA GLN A 162 17.95 -6.16 -14.82
C GLN A 162 16.48 -6.09 -14.40
N LYS A 163 15.68 -7.08 -14.80
CA LYS A 163 14.35 -7.29 -14.23
C LYS A 163 14.49 -7.60 -12.75
N ASP A 164 13.63 -6.99 -11.93
CA ASP A 164 13.59 -7.24 -10.50
C ASP A 164 12.15 -7.49 -10.05
N GLU A 165 12.00 -8.43 -9.12
CA GLU A 165 10.68 -8.84 -8.64
C GLU A 165 9.94 -7.70 -7.94
N TYR A 166 10.66 -6.88 -7.18
CA TYR A 166 10.10 -5.80 -6.35
C TYR A 166 10.39 -4.41 -6.94
N ALA A 167 10.84 -4.35 -8.18
CA ALA A 167 11.19 -3.11 -8.86
C ALA A 167 12.27 -2.31 -8.12
N GLY A 168 13.29 -2.98 -7.59
CA GLY A 168 14.49 -2.35 -7.05
C GLY A 168 14.30 -1.70 -5.68
N VAL A 169 13.15 -1.89 -5.04
CA VAL A 169 12.78 -1.33 -3.73
C VAL A 169 12.14 -2.40 -2.83
N GLU A 170 11.99 -2.11 -1.54
CA GLU A 170 11.13 -2.91 -0.66
C GLU A 170 9.65 -2.63 -0.96
N LEU A 171 8.76 -3.60 -0.67
CA LEU A 171 7.32 -3.34 -0.71
C LEU A 171 6.93 -2.28 0.34
N PRO A 172 5.88 -1.49 0.12
CA PRO A 172 5.45 -0.48 1.08
C PRO A 172 5.15 -1.10 2.44
N ALA A 173 5.68 -0.50 3.51
CA ALA A 173 5.39 -0.92 4.86
C ALA A 173 3.93 -0.63 5.18
N ILE A 174 3.25 -1.62 5.75
CA ILE A 174 1.85 -1.55 6.16
C ILE A 174 1.81 -1.30 7.67
N THR A 175 1.23 -0.17 8.08
CA THR A 175 1.02 0.16 9.50
C THR A 175 -0.42 0.59 9.73
N ALA A 176 -0.83 0.65 11.00
CA ALA A 176 -2.10 1.26 11.36
C ALA A 176 -1.90 2.45 12.29
N LEU A 177 -2.64 3.51 12.03
CA LEU A 177 -2.77 4.65 12.93
C LEU A 177 -4.07 4.50 13.73
N GLY A 178 -4.06 5.01 14.97
CA GLY A 178 -5.29 5.19 15.74
C GLY A 178 -6.16 6.27 15.09
N GLY A 179 -7.37 5.91 14.67
CA GLY A 179 -8.39 6.83 14.21
C GLY A 179 -8.96 7.57 15.41
N VAL A 180 -8.56 8.84 15.59
CA VAL A 180 -9.18 9.72 16.58
C VAL A 180 -10.57 10.09 16.06
N ASN A 181 -11.62 9.57 16.72
CA ASN A 181 -12.98 10.08 16.56
C ASN A 181 -13.10 11.49 17.14
#